data_AF-A0A382FLC3-F1
#
_entry.id   AF-A0A382FLC3-F1
#
_cell.length_a   1.000
_cell.length_b   1.000
_cell.length_c   1.000
_cell.angle_alpha   90.00
_cell.angle_beta   90.00
_cell.angle_gamma   90.00
#
_symmetry.space_group_name_H-M   'P 1'
#
loop_
_entity.id
_entity.type
_entity.pdbx_description
1 polymer ?
#
loop_
_entity_poly.entity_id
_entity_poly.type
_entity_poly.pdbx_seq_one_letter_code
_entity_poly.pdbx_strand_id
1 'polypeptide(L)'
;MTNYDMDEIERERDRNAFAAVNKKEKTTEVEIELSADDLLILTLTAHEKDITLNQLVNNVLKDSLKDKSYKLELPTKPQILKEY
;
A
#
# COMPACT_ATOMS: atom_id res chain seq x y z
N MET A 1 -13.87 35.16 31.69
CA MET A 1 -12.55 35.03 31.04
C MET A 1 -12.45 33.60 30.52
N THR A 2 -12.26 33.44 29.22
CA THR A 2 -12.06 32.14 28.56
C THR A 2 -10.63 31.67 28.84
N ASN A 3 -10.45 30.38 29.15
CA ASN A 3 -9.15 29.79 29.46
C ASN A 3 -8.35 29.57 28.17
N TYR A 4 -7.70 30.63 27.70
CA TYR A 4 -6.83 30.61 26.51
C TYR A 4 -5.74 29.54 26.58
N ASP A 5 -5.22 29.25 27.77
CA ASP A 5 -4.19 28.23 27.98
C ASP A 5 -4.67 26.81 27.62
N MET A 6 -5.97 26.51 27.81
CA MET A 6 -6.53 25.20 27.48
C MET A 6 -6.78 25.04 25.97
N ASP A 7 -7.28 26.09 25.31
CA ASP A 7 -7.50 26.11 23.86
C ASP A 7 -6.19 25.94 23.08
N GLU A 8 -5.08 26.44 23.62
CA GLU A 8 -3.77 26.36 22.97
C GLU A 8 -3.19 24.93 23.06
N ILE A 9 -3.38 24.25 24.19
CA ILE A 9 -2.98 22.85 24.40
C ILE A 9 -3.80 21.90 23.51
N GLU A 10 -5.10 22.11 23.37
CA GLU A 10 -5.94 21.31 22.47
C GLU A 10 -5.51 21.48 21.01
N ARG A 11 -5.24 22.71 20.58
CA ARG A 11 -4.78 23.00 19.21
C ARG A 11 -3.42 22.37 18.91
N GLU A 12 -2.54 22.28 19.90
CA GLU A 12 -1.26 21.55 19.76
C GLU A 12 -1.43 20.03 19.70
N ARG A 13 -2.35 19.46 20.50
CA ARG A 13 -2.68 18.03 20.43
C ARG A 13 -3.24 17.63 19.08
N ASP A 14 -4.14 18.43 18.53
CA ASP A 14 -4.71 18.17 17.21
C ASP A 14 -3.63 18.20 16.11
N ARG A 15 -2.76 19.22 16.11
CA ARG A 15 -1.64 19.29 15.16
C ARG A 15 -0.70 18.08 15.26
N ASN A 16 -0.39 17.64 16.47
CA ASN A 16 0.47 16.46 16.68
C ASN A 16 -0.23 15.14 16.33
N ALA A 17 -1.55 15.04 16.51
CA ALA A 17 -2.32 13.87 16.10
C ALA A 17 -2.32 13.69 14.57
N PHE A 18 -2.43 14.78 13.80
CA PHE A 18 -2.30 14.74 12.34
C PHE A 18 -0.90 14.33 11.87
N ALA A 19 0.15 14.74 12.59
CA ALA A 19 1.53 14.39 12.26
C ALA A 19 1.87 12.91 12.54
N ALA A 20 1.21 12.28 13.51
CA ALA A 20 1.50 10.91 13.95
C ALA A 20 0.93 9.80 13.03
N VAL A 21 -0.06 10.10 12.19
CA VAL A 21 -0.71 9.09 11.32
C VAL A 21 0.15 8.70 10.11
N ASN A 22 1.11 9.55 9.73
CA ASN A 22 1.99 9.27 8.59
C ASN A 22 3.28 8.58 9.04
N LYS A 23 3.18 7.33 9.53
CA LYS A 23 4.31 6.40 9.48
C LYS A 23 4.63 6.16 8.00
N LYS A 24 5.46 7.02 7.41
CA LYS A 24 6.04 6.81 6.08
C LYS A 24 6.80 5.49 6.15
N GLU A 25 6.21 4.44 5.59
CA GLU A 25 6.94 3.20 5.30
C GLU A 25 8.22 3.61 4.57
N LYS A 26 9.36 3.01 4.92
CA LYS A 26 10.63 3.31 4.26
C LYS A 26 10.53 2.80 2.82
N THR A 27 10.10 3.66 1.91
CA THR A 27 10.06 3.37 0.48
C THR A 27 11.45 3.57 -0.11
N THR A 28 11.94 2.59 -0.86
CA THR A 28 13.14 2.73 -1.69
C THR A 28 12.75 3.12 -3.10
N GLU A 29 13.55 3.97 -3.74
CA GLU A 29 13.37 4.32 -5.15
C GLU A 29 13.82 3.15 -6.03
N VAL A 30 13.01 2.82 -7.05
CA VAL A 30 13.28 1.75 -8.02
C VAL A 30 13.05 2.33 -9.40
N GLU A 31 14.06 2.27 -10.25
CA GLU A 31 13.97 2.66 -11.65
C GLU A 31 13.40 1.49 -12.46
N ILE A 32 12.37 1.76 -13.27
CA ILE A 32 11.71 0.77 -14.11
C ILE A 32 11.65 1.32 -15.53
N GLU A 33 12.20 0.57 -16.47
CA GLU A 33 12.06 0.86 -17.90
C GLU A 33 10.76 0.24 -18.43
N LEU A 34 9.91 1.07 -19.03
CA LEU A 34 8.63 0.67 -19.61
C LEU A 34 8.50 1.26 -21.01
N SER A 35 7.76 0.57 -21.88
CA SER A 35 7.36 1.14 -23.16
C SER A 35 6.36 2.28 -22.95
N ALA A 36 6.30 3.22 -23.90
CA ALA A 36 5.37 4.35 -23.81
C ALA A 36 3.89 3.88 -23.81
N ASP A 37 3.60 2.82 -24.56
CA ASP A 37 2.25 2.25 -24.66
C ASP A 37 1.80 1.63 -23.32
N ASP A 38 2.69 0.88 -22.66
CA ASP A 38 2.40 0.29 -21.35
C ASP A 38 2.21 1.38 -20.28
N LEU A 39 2.99 2.46 -20.34
CA LEU A 39 2.86 3.59 -19.43
C LEU A 39 1.49 4.26 -19.59
N LEU A 40 1.03 4.47 -20.83
CA LEU A 40 -0.30 5.05 -21.09
C LEU A 40 -1.41 4.17 -20.51
N ILE A 41 -1.35 2.87 -20.71
CA ILE A 41 -2.34 1.92 -20.16
C ILE A 41 -2.33 1.97 -18.63
N LEU A 42 -1.14 1.96 -18.00
CA LEU A 42 -1.02 2.05 -16.55
C LEU A 42 -1.56 3.37 -16.00
N THR A 43 -1.33 4.49 -16.69
CA THR A 43 -1.87 5.80 -16.27
C THR A 43 -3.40 5.85 -16.39
N LEU A 44 -3.98 5.31 -17.45
CA LEU A 44 -5.43 5.22 -17.63
C LEU A 44 -6.07 4.38 -16.53
N THR A 45 -5.51 3.20 -16.26
CA THR A 45 -6.04 2.30 -15.22
C THR A 45 -5.88 2.88 -13.80
N ALA A 46 -4.83 3.67 -13.55
CA ALA A 46 -4.67 4.39 -12.29
C ALA A 46 -5.75 5.47 -12.13
N HIS A 47 -6.03 6.21 -13.20
CA HIS A 47 -7.06 7.25 -13.23
C HIS A 47 -8.47 6.66 -13.03
N GLU A 48 -8.81 5.54 -13.68
CA GLU A 48 -10.10 4.87 -13.47
C GLU A 48 -10.34 4.42 -12.02
N LYS A 49 -9.26 4.21 -11.26
CA LYS A 49 -9.31 3.78 -9.85
C LYS A 49 -9.13 4.94 -8.86
N ASP A 50 -9.05 6.19 -9.34
CA ASP A 50 -8.79 7.38 -8.52
C ASP A 50 -7.54 7.24 -7.62
N ILE A 51 -6.48 6.60 -8.13
CA ILE A 51 -5.21 6.40 -7.40
C ILE A 51 -4.02 6.92 -8.20
N THR A 52 -2.91 7.16 -7.50
CA THR A 52 -1.64 7.51 -8.15
C THR A 52 -0.98 6.28 -8.79
N LEU A 53 -0.17 6.50 -9.83
CA LEU A 53 0.59 5.43 -10.48
C LEU A 53 1.48 4.67 -9.49
N ASN A 54 2.13 5.38 -8.56
CA ASN A 54 2.95 4.75 -7.51
C ASN A 54 2.13 3.82 -6.61
N GLN A 55 0.90 4.21 -6.25
CA GLN A 55 0.00 3.36 -5.46
C GLN A 55 -0.45 2.14 -6.27
N LEU A 56 -0.77 2.32 -7.55
CA LEU A 56 -1.13 1.22 -8.43
C LEU A 56 0.00 0.18 -8.53
N VAL A 57 1.23 0.63 -8.79
CA VAL A 57 2.41 -0.26 -8.87
C VAL A 57 2.63 -1.00 -7.56
N ASN A 58 2.55 -0.29 -6.42
CA ASN A 58 2.70 -0.93 -5.11
C ASN A 58 1.62 -1.97 -4.83
N ASN A 59 0.38 -1.74 -5.24
CA ASN A 59 -0.71 -2.70 -5.08
C ASN A 59 -0.47 -3.96 -5.92
N VAL A 60 -0.11 -3.80 -7.20
CA VAL A 60 0.21 -4.92 -8.10
C VAL A 60 1.38 -5.76 -7.55
N LEU A 61 2.44 -5.10 -7.05
CA LEU A 61 3.56 -5.80 -6.43
C LEU A 61 3.13 -6.59 -5.18
N LYS A 62 2.31 -5.98 -4.30
CA LYS A 62 1.78 -6.65 -3.10
C LYS A 62 0.93 -7.87 -3.46
N ASP A 63 0.07 -7.75 -4.47
CA ASP A 63 -0.79 -8.85 -4.90
C ASP A 63 0.02 -9.98 -5.55
N SER A 64 1.00 -9.64 -6.40
CA SER A 64 1.91 -10.64 -7.00
C SER A 64 2.73 -11.40 -5.96
N LEU A 65 3.19 -10.73 -4.89
CA LEU A 65 3.93 -11.36 -3.81
C LEU A 65 3.03 -12.29 -2.97
N LYS A 66 1.78 -11.90 -2.68
CA LYS A 66 0.81 -12.73 -1.96
C LYS A 66 0.48 -14.02 -2.72
N ASP A 67 0.30 -13.93 -4.03
CA ASP A 67 0.01 -15.10 -4.87
C ASP A 67 1.20 -16.08 -4.90
N LYS A 68 2.44 -15.56 -4.87
CA LYS A 68 3.65 -16.38 -4.81
C LYS A 68 3.82 -17.04 -3.44
N SER A 69 3.57 -16.34 -2.34
CA SER A 69 3.62 -16.95 -1.00
C SER A 69 2.59 -18.07 -0.85
N TYR A 70 1.37 -17.86 -1.35
CA TYR A 70 0.33 -18.89 -1.32
C TYR A 70 0.70 -20.15 -2.13
N LYS A 71 1.39 -19.98 -3.26
CA LYS A 71 1.87 -21.10 -4.10
C LYS A 71 3.10 -21.83 -3.51
N LEU A 72 3.93 -21.14 -2.73
CA LEU A 72 5.09 -21.74 -2.07
C LEU A 72 4.70 -22.62 -0.88
N GLU A 73 3.58 -22.31 -0.22
CA GLU A 73 3.10 -23.06 0.95
C GLU A 73 2.27 -24.31 0.60
N LEU A 74 1.82 -24.44 -0.65
CA LEU A 74 1.13 -25.65 -1.10
C LEU A 74 2.17 -26.72 -1.51
N PRO A 75 2.20 -27.90 -0.87
CA PRO A 75 2.93 -29.02 -1.45
C PRO A 75 2.29 -29.34 -2.81
N THR A 76 3.10 -29.32 -3.87
CA THR A 76 2.73 -29.57 -5.27
C THR A 76 2.20 -30.98 -5.56
N LYS A 77 1.87 -31.77 -4.53
CA LYS A 77 1.27 -33.10 -4.65
C LYS A 77 -0.13 -33.09 -4.05
N PRO A 78 -1.16 -33.55 -4.78
CA PRO A 78 -2.46 -33.80 -4.18
C PRO A 78 -2.27 -34.79 -3.02
N GLN A 79 -2.64 -34.38 -1.81
CA GLN A 79 -2.64 -35.27 -0.65
C GLN A 79 -3.84 -36.21 -0.81
N ILE A 80 -3.55 -37.49 -1.08
CA ILE A 80 -4.57 -38.53 -0.98
C ILE A 80 -4.85 -38.72 0.50
N LEU A 81 -6.05 -38.36 0.94
CA LEU A 81 -6.57 -38.73 2.26
C LEU A 81 -6.67 -40.26 2.28
N LYS A 82 -5.76 -40.91 3.01
CA LYS A 82 -5.89 -42.33 3.32
C LYS A 82 -6.79 -42.45 4.54
N GLU A 83 -8.00 -42.95 4.32
CA GLU A 83 -8.82 -43.49 5.41
C GLU A 83 -8.13 -44.80 5.85
N TYR A 84 -7.61 -44.81 7.07
CA TYR A 84 -7.16 -46.02 7.76
C TYR A 84 -8.30 -46.55 8.63
#